data_AF-A0A0K6GD07-F1
#
_entry.id   AF-A0A0K6GD07-F1
#
_cell.length_a   1.000
_cell.length_b   1.000
_cell.length_c   1.000
_cell.angle_alpha   90.00
_cell.angle_beta   90.00
_cell.angle_gamma   90.00
#
_symmetry.space_group_name_H-M   'P 1'
#
loop_
_entity.id
_entity.type
_entity.pdbx_description
1 polymer ?
#
loop_
_entity_poly.entity_id
_entity_poly.type
_entity_poly.pdbx_seq_one_letter_code
_entity_poly.pdbx_strand_id
1 'polypeptide(L)'
;MLTDSLNVHVRALDWEDSVSPDRQTFVRSLLDEINAGVILAADVVYDPCIIPPLTRTLRLALERPLPVKQAFDERANNAQSLQLGLQRTAYVALTLRREQTFAEFLASAEQAGLEVEFIEMDLPPHNKRVFRGTDDSTSGATDTTRLMRLVVQGA
;
A
#
# COMPACT_ATOMS: atom_id res chain seq x y z
N MET A 1 17.41 -22.06 1.07
CA MET A 1 18.05 -20.74 1.05
C MET A 1 17.58 -20.03 -0.20
N LEU A 2 16.75 -19.00 -0.06
CA LEU A 2 16.36 -18.16 -1.20
C LEU A 2 17.61 -17.40 -1.64
N THR A 3 18.06 -17.69 -2.85
CA THR A 3 19.16 -17.02 -3.53
C THR A 3 18.90 -15.51 -3.60
N ASP A 4 19.87 -14.70 -3.18
CA ASP A 4 19.86 -13.25 -3.32
C ASP A 4 19.56 -12.88 -4.78
N SER A 5 18.32 -12.45 -5.04
CA SER A 5 17.98 -11.82 -6.30
C SER A 5 18.42 -10.37 -6.18
N LEU A 6 19.24 -9.90 -7.13
CA LEU A 6 19.86 -8.57 -7.11
C LEU A 6 18.87 -7.40 -6.91
N ASN A 7 17.58 -7.62 -7.20
CA ASN A 7 16.53 -6.61 -7.14
C ASN A 7 15.52 -6.84 -6.00
N VAL A 8 15.74 -7.82 -5.12
CA VAL A 8 14.89 -8.05 -3.95
C VAL A 8 15.73 -7.86 -2.71
N HIS A 9 15.34 -6.87 -1.92
CA HIS A 9 15.97 -6.57 -0.65
C HIS A 9 14.97 -6.79 0.47
N VAL A 10 15.42 -7.47 1.53
CA VAL A 10 14.64 -7.66 2.75
C VAL A 10 15.23 -6.75 3.82
N ARG A 11 14.35 -6.02 4.52
CA ARG A 11 14.66 -5.16 5.65
C ARG A 11 13.58 -5.32 6.70
N ALA A 12 13.97 -5.25 7.96
CA ALA A 12 13.00 -5.17 9.06
C ALA A 12 12.46 -3.74 9.15
N LEU A 13 11.14 -3.62 9.30
CA LEU A 13 10.46 -2.35 9.55
C LEU A 13 9.40 -2.63 10.61
N ASP A 14 9.62 -2.10 11.80
CA ASP A 14 8.61 -2.09 12.86
C ASP A 14 7.72 -0.87 12.68
N TRP A 15 6.41 -1.06 12.57
CA TRP A 15 5.47 0.04 12.37
C TRP A 15 5.33 0.90 13.62
N GLU A 16 5.56 0.35 14.83
CA GLU A 16 5.50 1.09 16.09
C GLU A 16 6.54 2.22 16.16
N ASP A 17 7.67 2.04 15.48
CA ASP A 17 8.70 3.06 15.39
C ASP A 17 8.22 4.32 14.64
N SER A 18 7.14 4.22 13.85
CA SER A 18 6.58 5.36 13.10
C SER A 18 5.81 6.34 13.99
N VAL A 19 5.26 5.86 15.11
CA VAL A 19 4.53 6.66 16.11
C VAL A 19 5.43 7.11 17.26
N SER A 20 6.58 6.47 17.45
CA SER A 20 7.58 6.86 18.45
C SER A 20 8.41 8.07 17.97
N PRO A 21 8.41 9.22 18.68
CA PRO A 21 9.17 10.40 18.26
C PRO A 21 10.67 10.15 18.11
N ASP A 22 11.25 9.33 18.99
CA ASP A 22 12.69 9.05 19.01
C ASP A 22 13.14 8.16 17.86
N ARG A 23 12.23 7.32 17.34
CA ARG A 23 12.54 6.30 16.32
C ARG A 23 12.00 6.66 14.94
N GLN A 24 11.10 7.63 14.85
CA GLN A 24 10.54 8.09 13.58
C GLN A 24 11.62 8.54 12.58
N THR A 25 12.73 9.11 13.06
CA THR A 25 13.88 9.49 12.22
C THR A 25 14.49 8.28 11.51
N PHE A 26 14.60 7.14 12.20
CA PHE A 26 15.09 5.89 11.61
C PHE A 26 14.13 5.38 10.54
N VAL A 27 12.82 5.37 10.81
CA VAL A 27 11.79 4.98 9.83
C VAL A 27 11.86 5.86 8.58
N ARG A 28 11.97 7.18 8.74
CA ARG A 28 12.12 8.11 7.61
C ARG A 28 13.38 7.79 6.80
N SER A 29 14.52 7.61 7.45
CA SER A 29 15.79 7.28 6.78
C SER A 29 15.70 5.96 6.00
N LEU A 30 15.10 4.92 6.59
CA LEU A 30 14.93 3.62 5.91
C LEU A 30 13.99 3.75 4.72
N LEU A 31 12.87 4.45 4.88
CA LEU A 31 11.94 4.69 3.78
C LEU A 31 12.65 5.44 2.65
N ASP A 32 13.41 6.49 2.96
CA ASP A 32 14.17 7.28 1.98
C ASP A 32 15.20 6.44 1.21
N GLU A 33 15.92 5.52 1.88
CA GLU A 33 16.79 4.55 1.24
C GLU A 33 16.03 3.67 0.24
N ILE A 34 14.85 3.16 0.65
CA ILE A 34 14.00 2.31 -0.20
C ILE A 34 13.44 3.09 -1.41
N ASN A 35 13.10 4.37 -1.21
CA ASN A 35 12.54 5.27 -2.23
C ASN A 35 11.39 4.67 -3.07
N ALA A 36 10.51 3.90 -2.43
CA ALA A 36 9.41 3.24 -3.14
C ALA A 36 8.46 4.25 -3.81
N GLY A 37 8.16 4.03 -5.10
CA GLY A 37 7.09 4.73 -5.82
C GLY A 37 5.70 4.11 -5.59
N VAL A 38 5.68 2.79 -5.34
CA VAL A 38 4.47 2.01 -5.06
C VAL A 38 4.71 1.21 -3.79
N ILE A 39 3.74 1.26 -2.87
CA ILE A 39 3.73 0.48 -1.64
C ILE A 39 2.60 -0.55 -1.74
N LEU A 40 2.87 -1.79 -1.37
CA LEU A 40 1.88 -2.87 -1.41
C LEU A 40 1.69 -3.41 0.01
N ALA A 41 0.44 -3.63 0.38
CA ALA A 41 0.07 -4.29 1.62
C ALA A 41 -1.08 -5.28 1.36
N ALA A 42 -0.96 -6.48 1.90
CA ALA A 42 -1.95 -7.54 1.74
C ALA A 42 -2.28 -8.18 3.08
N ASP A 43 -3.55 -8.17 3.45
CA ASP A 43 -4.11 -8.75 4.69
C ASP A 43 -3.35 -8.33 5.97
N VAL A 44 -2.91 -7.07 6.02
CA VAL A 44 -2.13 -6.52 7.15
C VAL A 44 -3.00 -5.87 8.24
N VAL A 45 -4.31 -5.74 8.02
CA VAL A 45 -5.26 -5.11 8.96
C VAL A 45 -6.11 -6.20 9.60
N TYR A 46 -5.57 -6.81 10.65
CA TYR A 46 -6.22 -7.93 11.35
C TYR A 46 -6.38 -7.68 12.86
N ASP A 47 -5.62 -6.75 13.43
CA ASP A 47 -5.69 -6.35 14.83
C ASP A 47 -5.83 -4.82 14.94
N PRO A 48 -6.75 -4.29 15.77
CA PRO A 48 -6.85 -2.85 16.01
C PRO A 48 -5.56 -2.18 16.47
N CYS A 49 -4.69 -2.86 17.24
CA CYS A 49 -3.50 -2.25 17.81
C CYS A 49 -2.45 -1.87 16.75
N ILE A 50 -2.39 -2.59 15.63
CA ILE A 50 -1.44 -2.33 14.54
C ILE A 50 -1.95 -1.25 13.56
N ILE A 51 -3.21 -0.83 13.66
CA ILE A 51 -3.81 0.11 12.71
C ILE A 51 -3.13 1.49 12.77
N PRO A 52 -3.05 2.18 13.93
CA PRO A 52 -2.38 3.47 14.02
C PRO A 52 -0.92 3.48 13.56
N PRO A 53 -0.05 2.53 13.98
CA PRO A 53 1.33 2.49 13.50
C PRO A 53 1.42 2.17 12.00
N LEU A 54 0.52 1.34 11.46
CA LEU A 54 0.46 1.08 10.02
C LEU A 54 0.10 2.33 9.21
N THR A 55 -1.00 3.02 9.55
CA THR A 55 -1.46 4.21 8.81
C THR A 55 -0.44 5.34 8.92
N ARG A 56 0.22 5.50 10.08
CA ARG A 56 1.34 6.43 10.24
C ARG A 56 2.54 6.07 9.37
N THR A 57 2.91 4.80 9.29
CA THR A 57 3.99 4.32 8.42
C THR A 57 3.67 4.59 6.95
N LEU A 58 2.44 4.30 6.50
CA LEU A 58 1.97 4.58 5.14
C LEU A 58 2.05 6.09 4.85
N ARG A 59 1.61 6.94 5.79
CA ARG A 59 1.70 8.39 5.66
C ARG A 59 3.13 8.86 5.46
N LEU A 60 4.07 8.42 6.31
CA LEU A 60 5.50 8.76 6.17
C LEU A 60 6.07 8.31 4.82
N ALA A 61 5.66 7.12 4.35
CA ALA A 61 6.13 6.58 3.09
C ALA A 61 5.58 7.33 1.87
N LEU A 62 4.39 7.92 1.97
CA LEU A 62 3.71 8.65 0.89
C LEU A 62 4.02 10.16 0.86
N GLU A 63 4.31 10.80 2.00
CA GLU A 63 4.60 12.26 2.13
C GLU A 63 5.84 12.74 1.38
N ARG A 64 6.66 11.84 0.85
CA ARG A 64 7.98 12.17 0.35
C ARG A 64 7.91 12.89 -1.01
N PRO A 65 8.89 13.75 -1.35
CA PRO A 65 9.04 14.31 -2.70
C PRO A 65 9.34 13.18 -3.69
N LEU A 66 8.67 13.14 -4.84
CA LEU A 66 8.90 12.07 -5.82
C LEU A 66 10.35 12.03 -6.27
N PRO A 67 10.85 10.85 -6.68
CA PRO A 67 12.13 10.80 -7.37
C PRO A 67 12.01 11.71 -8.59
N VAL A 68 12.86 12.75 -8.65
CA VAL A 68 13.02 13.51 -9.88
C VAL A 68 13.47 12.48 -10.91
N LYS A 69 12.58 12.11 -11.84
CA LYS A 69 12.98 11.34 -13.03
C LYS A 69 14.03 12.20 -13.71
N GLN A 70 15.31 11.86 -13.54
CA GLN A 70 16.34 12.36 -14.43
C GLN A 70 15.87 11.97 -15.83
N ALA A 71 15.62 12.99 -16.65
CA ALA A 71 15.17 12.86 -18.02
C ALA A 71 16.25 12.12 -18.82
N PHE A 72 16.20 10.79 -18.80
CA PHE A 72 16.88 9.96 -19.76
C PHE A 72 15.81 9.27 -20.60
N ASP A 73 15.87 9.62 -21.88
CA ASP A 73 15.22 9.03 -23.05
C ASP A 73 13.73 9.35 -23.27
N GLU A 74 13.51 10.58 -23.72
CA GLU A 74 12.49 10.94 -24.72
C GLU A 74 12.65 10.09 -26.00
N ARG A 75 12.21 8.82 -25.98
CA ARG A 75 11.97 8.06 -27.22
C ARG A 75 11.13 6.81 -26.98
N ALA A 76 9.90 7.00 -26.54
CA ALA A 76 8.83 6.03 -26.79
C ALA A 76 7.50 6.77 -26.94
N ASN A 77 7.22 7.20 -28.17
CA ASN A 77 5.92 7.67 -28.61
C ASN A 77 4.91 6.52 -28.45
N ASN A 78 4.30 6.43 -27.27
CA ASN A 78 3.00 5.79 -26.94
C ASN A 78 2.75 5.87 -25.41
N ALA A 79 3.15 6.96 -24.75
CA ALA A 79 3.12 7.12 -23.29
C ALA A 79 1.90 7.91 -22.77
N GLN A 80 0.77 7.90 -23.48
CA GLN A 80 -0.45 8.59 -23.06
C GLN A 80 -1.17 7.94 -21.85
N SER A 81 -0.61 6.89 -21.23
CA SER A 81 -1.21 6.19 -20.08
C SER A 81 -0.31 6.09 -18.83
N LEU A 82 0.92 6.61 -18.86
CA LEU A 82 1.85 6.58 -17.72
C LEU A 82 2.14 7.97 -17.11
N GLN A 83 1.36 8.97 -17.53
CA GLN A 83 1.41 10.36 -17.05
C GLN A 83 0.16 10.74 -16.22
N LEU A 84 -0.52 9.79 -15.54
CA LEU A 84 -1.27 10.17 -14.35
C LEU A 84 -0.23 10.63 -13.32
N GLY A 85 -0.35 11.88 -12.86
CA GLY A 85 0.63 12.59 -12.04
C GLY A 85 1.40 11.66 -11.11
N LEU A 86 2.73 11.63 -11.30
CA LEU A 86 3.68 10.96 -10.42
C LEU A 86 3.27 11.31 -8.98
N GLN A 87 2.59 10.42 -8.27
CA GLN A 87 2.33 10.56 -6.85
C GLN A 87 2.55 9.18 -6.26
N ARG A 88 3.31 9.13 -5.15
CA ARG A 88 3.50 7.86 -4.44
C ARG A 88 2.14 7.35 -4.04
N THR A 89 1.94 6.07 -4.23
CA THR A 89 0.64 5.42 -4.04
C THR A 89 0.84 4.14 -3.23
N ALA A 90 -0.04 3.91 -2.27
CA ALA A 90 -0.12 2.63 -1.58
C ALA A 90 -1.36 1.86 -2.06
N TYR A 91 -1.21 0.58 -2.34
CA TYR A 91 -2.31 -0.33 -2.60
C TYR A 91 -2.43 -1.29 -1.43
N VAL A 92 -3.62 -1.31 -0.82
CA VAL A 92 -3.92 -2.14 0.35
C VAL A 92 -5.06 -3.08 -0.04
N ALA A 93 -4.77 -4.38 -0.06
CA ALA A 93 -5.76 -5.43 -0.29
C ALA A 93 -6.08 -6.11 1.05
N LEU A 94 -7.35 -6.10 1.47
CA LEU A 94 -7.79 -6.67 2.74
C LEU A 94 -8.93 -7.66 2.54
N THR A 95 -8.94 -8.72 3.34
CA THR A 95 -10.12 -9.57 3.52
C THR A 95 -10.95 -9.01 4.67
N LEU A 96 -12.23 -8.71 4.42
CA LEU A 96 -13.15 -8.18 5.43
C LEU A 96 -13.62 -9.31 6.36
N ARG A 97 -12.81 -9.63 7.38
CA ARG A 97 -13.17 -10.62 8.42
C ARG A 97 -13.98 -10.01 9.57
N ARG A 98 -13.75 -8.72 9.85
CA ARG A 98 -14.44 -7.95 10.91
C ARG A 98 -14.68 -6.53 10.42
N GLU A 99 -15.95 -6.14 10.34
CA GLU A 99 -16.34 -4.80 9.86
C GLU A 99 -15.79 -3.68 10.77
N GLN A 100 -15.75 -3.93 12.08
CA GLN A 100 -15.22 -2.96 13.05
C GLN A 100 -13.74 -2.64 12.79
N THR A 101 -12.88 -3.65 12.66
CA THR A 101 -11.45 -3.46 12.40
C THR A 101 -11.22 -2.73 11.07
N PHE A 102 -12.06 -3.01 10.08
CA PHE A 102 -12.02 -2.29 8.81
C PHE A 102 -12.43 -0.82 8.95
N ALA A 103 -13.50 -0.52 9.69
CA ALA A 103 -13.92 0.86 9.96
C ALA A 103 -12.86 1.64 10.76
N GLU A 104 -12.23 1.01 11.74
CA GLU A 104 -11.11 1.59 12.50
C GLU A 104 -9.93 1.93 11.60
N PHE A 105 -9.63 1.07 10.62
CA PHE A 105 -8.60 1.34 9.61
C PHE A 105 -8.91 2.56 8.76
N LEU A 106 -10.14 2.67 8.23
CA LEU A 106 -10.55 3.83 7.45
C LEU A 106 -10.45 5.13 8.26
N ALA A 107 -10.96 5.12 9.50
CA ALA A 107 -10.90 6.27 10.39
C ALA A 107 -9.45 6.67 10.73
N SER A 108 -8.58 5.69 10.98
CA SER A 108 -7.16 5.95 11.26
C SER A 108 -6.42 6.48 10.03
N ALA A 109 -6.75 5.97 8.83
CA ALA A 109 -6.17 6.47 7.59
C ALA A 109 -6.54 7.94 7.36
N GLU A 110 -7.82 8.29 7.54
CA GLU A 110 -8.29 9.68 7.45
C GLU A 110 -7.61 10.58 8.47
N GLN A 111 -7.50 10.14 9.74
CA GLN A 111 -6.79 10.88 10.79
C GLN A 111 -5.31 11.08 10.50
N ALA A 112 -4.68 10.13 9.79
CA ALA A 112 -3.32 10.27 9.31
C ALA A 112 -3.18 11.18 8.08
N GLY A 113 -4.29 11.72 7.55
CA GLY A 113 -4.32 12.54 6.33
C GLY A 113 -4.19 11.73 5.06
N LEU A 114 -4.62 10.46 5.06
CA LEU A 114 -4.65 9.62 3.87
C LEU A 114 -6.04 9.64 3.26
N GLU A 115 -6.11 9.88 1.95
CA GLU A 115 -7.30 9.69 1.16
C GLU A 115 -7.38 8.23 0.71
N VAL A 116 -8.53 7.59 0.93
CA VAL A 116 -8.77 6.18 0.58
C VAL A 116 -9.75 6.11 -0.58
N GLU A 117 -9.27 5.63 -1.72
CA GLU A 117 -10.06 5.35 -2.91
C GLU A 117 -10.31 3.84 -3.03
N PHE A 118 -11.55 3.44 -3.22
CA PHE A 118 -11.91 2.04 -3.45
C PHE A 118 -11.74 1.67 -4.92
N ILE A 119 -10.98 0.61 -5.18
CA ILE A 119 -10.83 0.08 -6.52
C ILE A 119 -11.81 -1.07 -6.68
N GLU A 120 -12.80 -0.89 -7.56
CA GLU A 120 -13.64 -1.98 -8.02
C GLU A 120 -12.76 -3.02 -8.71
N MET A 121 -12.74 -4.22 -8.14
CA MET A 121 -12.11 -5.37 -8.79
C MET A 121 -13.10 -6.05 -9.74
N ASP A 122 -13.81 -5.26 -10.53
CA ASP A 122 -14.70 -5.75 -11.57
C ASP A 122 -13.83 -6.35 -12.67
N LEU A 123 -13.58 -7.65 -12.53
CA LEU A 123 -12.84 -8.42 -13.51
C LEU A 123 -13.70 -8.50 -14.78
N PRO A 124 -13.19 -8.08 -15.95
CA PRO A 124 -13.89 -8.38 -17.20
C PRO A 124 -14.03 -9.91 -17.34
N PRO A 125 -15.13 -10.39 -17.92
CA PRO A 125 -15.31 -11.82 -18.13
C PRO A 125 -14.17 -12.38 -19.00
N HIS A 126 -13.52 -13.42 -18.48
CA HIS A 126 -12.86 -14.51 -19.21
C HIS A 126 -11.47 -14.37 -19.85
N ASN A 127 -10.71 -13.26 -19.79
CA ASN A 127 -9.41 -13.26 -20.52
C ASN A 127 -8.16 -12.66 -19.85
N LYS A 128 -8.15 -12.43 -18.53
CA LYS A 128 -6.89 -12.18 -17.82
C LYS A 128 -6.86 -12.99 -16.53
N ARG A 129 -5.79 -13.77 -16.36
CA ARG A 129 -5.56 -14.68 -15.23
C ARG A 129 -5.52 -13.88 -13.93
N VAL A 130 -6.66 -13.77 -13.27
CA VAL A 130 -6.72 -13.35 -11.87
C VAL A 130 -6.87 -14.62 -11.06
N PHE A 131 -5.81 -14.95 -10.33
CA PHE A 131 -5.83 -16.04 -9.37
C PHE A 131 -6.40 -15.48 -8.07
N ARG A 132 -7.73 -15.55 -7.92
CA ARG A 132 -8.30 -15.61 -6.57
C ARG A 132 -8.00 -17.02 -6.08
N GLY A 133 -7.15 -17.15 -5.06
CA GLY A 133 -6.97 -18.43 -4.38
C GLY A 133 -8.35 -18.95 -3.99
N THR A 134 -8.61 -20.23 -4.25
CA THR A 134 -9.84 -20.90 -3.83
C THR A 134 -9.92 -20.85 -2.31
N ASP A 135 -10.99 -20.24 -1.82
CA ASP A 135 -11.43 -20.37 -0.45
C ASP A 135 -11.99 -21.78 -0.26
N ASP A 136 -11.22 -22.65 0.40
CA ASP A 136 -11.67 -24.00 0.80
C ASP A 136 -12.74 -23.97 1.93
N SER A 137 -13.33 -22.81 2.22
CA SER A 137 -14.35 -22.68 3.27
C SER A 137 -15.74 -23.00 2.72
N THR A 138 -16.19 -24.21 3.03
CA THR A 138 -17.59 -24.67 3.02
C THR A 138 -18.43 -23.98 4.11
N SER A 139 -18.38 -22.64 4.19
CA SER A 139 -19.27 -21.86 5.05
C SER A 139 -19.68 -20.59 4.32
N GLY A 140 -20.98 -20.33 4.22
CA GLY A 140 -21.58 -19.20 3.49
C GLY A 140 -21.33 -17.81 4.12
N ALA A 141 -20.16 -17.58 4.72
CA ALA A 141 -19.67 -16.25 5.03
C ALA A 141 -18.89 -15.74 3.80
N THR A 142 -19.46 -14.77 3.11
CA THR A 142 -18.81 -14.13 1.96
C THR A 142 -17.62 -13.30 2.45
N ASP A 143 -16.44 -13.92 2.55
CA ASP A 143 -15.18 -13.22 2.80
C ASP A 143 -14.96 -12.22 1.66
N THR A 144 -15.30 -10.97 1.92
CA THR A 144 -15.30 -9.92 0.91
C THR A 144 -13.92 -9.28 0.88
N THR A 145 -13.18 -9.45 -0.22
CA THR A 145 -11.92 -8.75 -0.43
C THR A 145 -12.17 -7.31 -0.91
N ARG A 146 -11.45 -6.35 -0.33
CA ARG A 146 -11.42 -4.95 -0.78
C ARG A 146 -10.01 -4.57 -1.23
N LEU A 147 -9.90 -3.93 -2.39
CA LEU A 147 -8.69 -3.27 -2.84
C LEU A 147 -8.88 -1.76 -2.68
N MET A 148 -7.91 -1.12 -2.04
CA MET A 148 -7.92 0.32 -1.80
C MET A 148 -6.62 0.93 -2.29
N ARG A 149 -6.74 2.15 -2.82
CA ARG A 149 -5.63 3.03 -3.16
C ARG A 149 -5.57 4.14 -2.12
N LEU A 150 -4.38 4.35 -1.54
CA LEU A 150 -4.15 5.39 -0.56
C LEU A 150 -3.13 6.40 -1.09
N VAL A 151 -3.47 7.68 -0.90
CA VAL A 151 -2.63 8.84 -1.24
C VAL A 151 -2.64 9.87 -0.12
N VAL A 152 -1.68 10.79 -0.12
CA VAL A 152 -1.64 11.92 0.83
C VAL A 152 -2.69 12.95 0.43
N GLN A 153 -3.58 13.30 1.36
CA GLN A 153 -4.57 14.35 1.14
C GLN A 153 -3.88 15.69 0.83
N GLY A 154 -4.21 16.29 -0.32
CA GLY A 154 -3.67 17.57 -0.76
C GLY A 154 -2.29 17.53 -1.45
N ALA A 155 -1.84 16.35 -1.88
CA ALA A 155 -0.64 16.19 -2.73
C ALA A 155 -0.86 16.67 -4.16
#